data_AF-M3DAX7-F1
#
_entry.id   AF-M3DAX7-F1
#
_cell.length_a   1.000
_cell.length_b   1.000
_cell.length_c   1.000
_cell.angle_alpha   90.00
_cell.angle_beta   90.00
_cell.angle_gamma   90.00
#
_symmetry.space_group_name_H-M   'P 1'
#
loop_
_entity.id
_entity.type
_entity.pdbx_description
1 polymer ?
#
loop_
_entity_poly.entity_id
_entity_poly.type
_entity_poly.pdbx_seq_one_letter_code
_entity_poly.pdbx_strand_id
1 'polypeptide(L)'
;MRMPTEKPEVSAHVPAPVMCPRCGAAGPSVRTVPDACADPDSRRSGLSDRLAKSPGAHSRFDSFTHFLEGMVLAGIGAGLAYSGVQNDKPLYTVGGSVLAVLLFAGTLWVIRGESRERATVTAGGPRAEALWRPAHHCASCDSVFYPGGSPWPGPLTADQFQKYVWTEAGFQQHMDARLTEVELPPRTPADPRGTHGHA
;
A
#
# COMPACT_ATOMS: atom_id res chain seq x y z
N MET A 1 31.97 33.90 -46.18
CA MET A 1 31.27 32.61 -46.24
C MET A 1 31.23 32.01 -44.85
N ARG A 2 30.08 32.06 -44.17
CA ARG A 2 29.84 31.35 -42.90
C ARG A 2 29.09 30.07 -43.25
N MET A 3 29.69 28.91 -42.95
CA MET A 3 28.96 27.64 -43.02
C MET A 3 28.01 27.53 -41.82
N PRO A 4 26.74 27.16 -42.03
CA PRO A 4 25.86 26.81 -40.93
C PRO A 4 26.27 25.45 -40.37
N THR A 5 26.53 25.43 -39.06
CA THR A 5 26.74 24.21 -38.29
C THR A 5 25.38 23.52 -38.13
N GLU A 6 25.15 22.43 -38.86
CA GLU A 6 23.98 21.58 -38.64
C GLU A 6 24.05 20.98 -37.23
N LYS A 7 23.04 21.29 -36.43
CA LYS A 7 22.85 20.79 -35.08
C LYS A 7 22.26 19.38 -35.22
N PRO A 8 22.89 18.32 -34.67
CA PRO A 8 22.34 16.97 -34.76
C PRO A 8 20.98 16.94 -34.06
N GLU A 9 19.96 16.61 -34.85
CA GLU A 9 18.59 16.39 -34.40
C GLU A 9 18.61 15.18 -33.45
N VAL A 10 18.37 15.44 -32.18
CA VAL A 10 18.23 14.41 -31.15
C VAL A 10 16.99 13.60 -31.51
N SER A 11 17.21 12.47 -32.17
CA SER A 11 16.16 11.49 -32.46
C SER A 11 15.52 11.07 -31.14
N ALA A 12 14.31 11.55 -30.89
CA ALA A 12 13.53 11.14 -29.74
C ALA A 12 13.33 9.62 -29.85
N HIS A 13 13.99 8.87 -28.98
CA HIS A 13 13.83 7.43 -28.89
C HIS A 13 12.37 7.16 -28.50
N VAL A 14 11.53 6.85 -29.48
CA VAL A 14 10.17 6.38 -29.24
C VAL A 14 10.33 5.03 -28.55
N PRO A 15 9.96 4.89 -27.26
CA PRO A 15 10.08 3.61 -26.58
C PRO A 15 9.25 2.58 -27.33
N ALA A 16 9.83 1.41 -27.56
CA ALA A 16 9.15 0.32 -28.24
C ALA A 16 7.80 0.04 -27.57
N PRO A 17 6.73 -0.23 -28.34
CA PRO A 17 5.41 -0.46 -27.78
C PRO A 17 5.44 -1.69 -26.88
N VAL A 18 5.07 -1.49 -25.61
CA VAL A 18 4.91 -2.59 -24.64
C VAL A 18 3.70 -3.43 -25.04
N MET A 19 3.91 -4.73 -25.22
CA MET A 19 2.86 -5.69 -25.56
C MET A 19 2.53 -6.58 -24.37
N CYS A 20 1.24 -6.87 -24.18
CA CYS A 20 0.80 -7.82 -23.17
C CYS A 20 1.24 -9.24 -23.56
N PRO A 21 2.00 -9.96 -22.71
CA PRO A 21 2.47 -11.31 -23.02
C PRO A 21 1.34 -12.36 -23.03
N ARG A 22 0.15 -12.03 -22.51
CA ARG A 22 -0.99 -12.95 -22.42
C ARG A 22 -1.89 -12.90 -23.65
N CYS A 23 -2.25 -11.71 -24.12
CA CYS A 23 -3.23 -11.51 -25.21
C CYS A 23 -2.68 -10.75 -26.41
N GLY A 24 -1.43 -10.29 -26.38
CA GLY A 24 -0.80 -9.52 -27.45
C GLY A 24 -1.31 -8.07 -27.60
N ALA A 25 -2.20 -7.61 -26.72
CA ALA A 25 -2.70 -6.24 -26.76
C ALA A 25 -1.57 -5.22 -26.51
N ALA A 26 -1.69 -4.04 -27.12
CA ALA A 26 -0.72 -2.95 -27.02
C ALA A 26 -1.42 -1.58 -27.00
N GLY A 27 -0.64 -0.50 -26.87
CA GLY A 27 -1.16 0.85 -26.90
C GLY A 27 -2.03 1.18 -25.67
N PRO A 28 -3.20 1.84 -25.82
CA PRO A 28 -3.97 2.36 -24.68
C PRO A 28 -4.52 1.29 -23.75
N SER A 29 -4.60 0.05 -24.23
CA SER A 29 -5.01 -1.12 -23.43
C SER A 29 -3.96 -1.58 -22.43
N VAL A 30 -2.69 -1.19 -22.61
CA VAL A 30 -1.56 -1.55 -21.75
C VAL A 30 -1.01 -0.27 -21.13
N ARG A 31 -1.17 -0.13 -19.82
CA ARG A 31 -0.75 1.05 -19.07
C ARG A 31 0.14 0.63 -17.91
N THR A 32 0.97 1.55 -17.41
CA THR A 32 1.63 1.29 -16.13
C THR A 32 0.55 1.13 -15.05
N VAL A 33 0.81 0.31 -14.04
CA VAL A 33 -0.10 0.18 -12.90
C VAL A 33 -0.42 1.55 -12.25
N PRO A 34 0.56 2.47 -12.06
CA PRO A 34 0.26 3.84 -11.64
C PRO A 34 -0.78 4.55 -12.50
N ASP A 35 -0.64 4.52 -13.81
CA ASP A 35 -1.56 5.21 -14.73
C ASP A 35 -2.95 4.54 -14.74
N ALA A 36 -2.98 3.21 -14.65
CA ALA A 36 -4.23 2.46 -14.54
C ALA A 36 -4.97 2.77 -13.23
N CYS A 37 -4.26 2.92 -12.11
CA CYS A 37 -4.86 3.27 -10.81
C CYS A 37 -5.23 4.76 -10.69
N ALA A 38 -4.60 5.65 -11.47
CA ALA A 38 -4.93 7.07 -11.50
C ALA A 38 -6.24 7.35 -12.28
N ASP A 39 -6.67 6.41 -13.12
CA ASP A 39 -7.93 6.48 -13.87
C ASP A 39 -9.14 6.49 -12.91
N PRO A 40 -10.06 7.47 -12.99
CA PRO A 40 -11.25 7.51 -12.14
C PRO A 40 -12.12 6.24 -12.21
N ASP A 41 -12.16 5.57 -13.37
CA ASP A 41 -12.96 4.35 -13.55
C ASP A 41 -12.32 3.13 -12.86
N SER A 42 -11.02 3.20 -12.52
CA SER A 42 -10.34 2.15 -11.76
C SER A 42 -10.87 2.03 -10.32
N ARG A 43 -11.32 3.15 -9.73
CA ARG A 43 -11.95 3.14 -8.40
C ARG A 43 -13.35 2.54 -8.46
N ARG A 44 -14.12 2.87 -9.51
CA ARG A 44 -15.48 2.34 -9.70
C ARG A 44 -15.49 0.83 -9.95
N SER A 45 -14.48 0.34 -10.66
CA SER A 45 -14.32 -1.08 -10.96
C SER A 45 -13.63 -1.89 -9.86
N GLY A 46 -13.13 -1.24 -8.79
CA GLY A 46 -12.35 -1.89 -7.72
C GLY A 46 -10.93 -2.29 -8.13
N LEU A 47 -10.48 -1.90 -9.34
CA LEU A 47 -9.14 -2.19 -9.84
C LEU A 47 -8.07 -1.53 -8.96
N SER A 48 -8.28 -0.29 -8.50
CA SER A 48 -7.32 0.39 -7.62
C SER A 48 -7.07 -0.38 -6.33
N ASP A 49 -8.10 -1.00 -5.76
CA ASP A 49 -8.02 -1.76 -4.52
C ASP A 49 -7.29 -3.10 -4.73
N ARG A 50 -7.59 -3.77 -5.86
CA ARG A 50 -6.90 -5.01 -6.27
C ARG A 50 -5.46 -4.78 -6.71
N LEU A 51 -5.08 -3.55 -7.05
CA LEU A 51 -3.71 -3.14 -7.38
C LEU A 51 -3.09 -2.29 -6.27
N ALA A 52 -3.65 -2.30 -5.06
CA ALA A 52 -3.18 -1.46 -3.98
C ALA A 52 -1.71 -1.77 -3.64
N LYS A 53 -0.89 -0.72 -3.63
CA LYS A 53 0.55 -0.80 -3.29
C LYS A 53 0.78 -1.18 -1.82
N SER A 54 -0.07 -0.72 -0.92
CA SER A 54 0.05 -0.89 0.52
C SER A 54 -1.33 -1.04 1.14
N PRO A 55 -1.43 -1.65 2.35
CA PRO A 55 -2.68 -1.62 3.10
C PRO A 55 -3.07 -0.17 3.43
N GLY A 56 -4.36 0.05 3.62
CA GLY A 56 -4.91 1.34 4.04
C GLY A 56 -4.50 1.64 5.48
N ALA A 57 -3.34 2.27 5.68
CA ALA A 57 -2.94 2.71 7.01
C ALA A 57 -3.77 3.92 7.45
N HIS A 58 -4.21 3.90 8.71
CA HIS A 58 -4.88 5.05 9.32
C HIS A 58 -4.03 6.32 9.22
N SER A 59 -4.67 7.42 8.80
CA SER A 59 -3.99 8.70 8.68
C SER A 59 -3.61 9.24 10.06
N ARG A 60 -2.65 10.18 10.11
CA ARG A 60 -2.30 10.88 11.38
C ARG A 60 -3.49 11.62 11.97
N PHE A 61 -4.39 12.09 11.11
CA PHE A 61 -5.61 12.77 11.53
C PHE A 61 -6.58 11.80 12.19
N ASP A 62 -6.74 10.58 11.65
CA ASP A 62 -7.60 9.56 12.27
C ASP A 62 -7.13 9.24 13.68
N SER A 63 -5.82 9.05 13.89
CA SER A 63 -5.27 8.83 15.23
C SER A 63 -5.48 9.99 16.19
N PHE A 64 -5.40 11.22 15.68
CA PHE A 64 -5.65 12.41 16.48
C PHE A 64 -7.13 12.51 16.88
N THR A 65 -8.05 12.18 15.97
CA THR A 65 -9.47 12.10 16.27
C THR A 65 -9.76 11.05 17.34
N HIS A 66 -9.22 9.82 17.20
CA HIS A 66 -9.36 8.78 18.22
C HIS A 66 -8.76 9.20 19.57
N PHE A 67 -7.63 9.93 19.56
CA PHE A 67 -7.05 10.49 20.78
C PHE A 67 -8.00 11.48 21.46
N LEU A 68 -8.57 12.43 20.70
CA LEU A 68 -9.49 13.41 21.24
C LEU A 68 -10.75 12.76 21.80
N GLU A 69 -11.34 11.82 21.08
CA GLU A 69 -12.49 11.05 21.54
C GLU A 69 -12.19 10.32 22.86
N GLY A 70 -11.03 9.65 22.92
CA GLY A 70 -10.55 8.97 24.12
C GLY A 70 -10.33 9.92 25.31
N MET A 71 -9.80 11.13 25.06
CA MET A 71 -9.62 12.14 26.11
C MET A 71 -10.93 12.69 26.64
N VAL A 72 -11.93 12.89 25.76
CA VAL A 72 -13.28 13.30 26.19
C VAL A 72 -13.90 12.24 27.09
N LEU A 73 -13.84 10.97 26.69
CA LEU A 73 -14.38 9.86 27.48
C LEU A 73 -13.66 9.70 28.84
N ALA A 74 -12.33 9.77 28.84
CA ALA A 74 -11.55 9.72 30.08
C ALA A 74 -11.87 10.92 31.00
N GLY A 75 -12.07 12.10 30.42
CA GLY A 75 -12.48 13.31 31.13
C GLY A 75 -13.85 13.17 31.80
N ILE A 76 -14.82 12.51 31.16
CA ILE A 76 -16.12 12.20 31.76
C ILE A 76 -15.93 11.29 32.99
N GLY A 77 -15.07 10.26 32.91
CA GLY A 77 -14.72 9.40 34.04
C GLY A 77 -14.10 10.18 35.20
N ALA A 78 -13.16 11.08 34.90
CA ALA A 78 -12.55 11.96 35.90
C ALA A 78 -13.57 12.91 36.54
N GLY A 79 -14.53 13.44 35.75
CA GLY A 79 -15.63 14.26 36.25
C GLY A 79 -16.54 13.50 37.21
N LEU A 80 -16.86 12.23 36.92
CA LEU A 80 -17.59 11.36 37.84
C LEU A 80 -16.81 11.13 39.14
N ALA A 81 -15.50 10.91 39.03
CA ALA A 81 -14.65 10.74 40.21
C ALA A 81 -14.63 12.00 41.09
N TYR A 82 -14.47 13.17 40.47
CA TYR A 82 -14.48 14.46 41.14
C TYR A 82 -15.83 14.74 41.83
N SER A 83 -16.94 14.45 41.16
CA SER A 83 -18.28 14.54 41.76
C SER A 83 -18.43 13.59 42.94
N GLY A 84 -17.87 12.38 42.85
CA GLY A 84 -17.84 11.43 43.97
C GLY A 84 -17.13 11.98 45.21
N VAL A 85 -15.99 12.65 45.03
CA VAL A 85 -15.24 13.30 46.13
C VAL A 85 -16.07 14.41 46.76
N GLN A 86 -16.66 15.29 45.96
CA GLN A 86 -17.43 16.44 46.47
C GLN A 86 -18.71 16.05 47.21
N ASN A 87 -19.23 14.84 46.97
CA ASN A 87 -20.47 14.36 47.55
C ASN A 87 -20.28 13.19 48.53
N ASP A 88 -19.04 12.87 48.92
CA ASP A 88 -18.70 11.72 49.77
C ASP A 88 -19.31 10.39 49.27
N LYS A 89 -19.33 10.20 47.94
CA LYS A 89 -19.83 8.98 47.28
C LYS A 89 -18.67 8.13 46.80
N PRO A 90 -18.13 7.22 47.64
CA PRO A 90 -16.91 6.47 47.34
C PRO A 90 -17.05 5.63 46.06
N LEU A 91 -18.26 5.15 45.75
CA LEU A 91 -18.52 4.39 44.54
C LEU A 91 -18.26 5.21 43.27
N TYR A 92 -18.63 6.50 43.25
CA TYR A 92 -18.36 7.37 42.10
C TYR A 92 -16.90 7.80 42.02
N THR A 93 -16.26 8.03 43.16
CA THR A 93 -14.82 8.30 43.22
C THR A 93 -14.00 7.15 42.64
N VAL A 94 -14.20 5.94 43.18
CA VAL A 94 -13.44 4.75 42.76
C VAL A 94 -13.84 4.35 41.34
N GLY A 95 -15.14 4.25 41.05
CA GLY A 95 -15.65 3.83 39.75
C GLY A 95 -15.25 4.79 38.63
N GLY A 96 -15.40 6.10 38.85
CA GLY A 96 -14.98 7.13 37.89
C GLY A 96 -13.47 7.13 37.63
N SER A 97 -12.66 6.94 38.68
CA SER A 97 -11.20 6.91 38.56
C SER A 97 -10.73 5.69 37.76
N VAL A 98 -11.27 4.50 38.08
CA VAL A 98 -10.96 3.26 37.35
C VAL A 98 -11.39 3.39 35.89
N LEU A 99 -12.61 3.88 35.64
CA LEU A 99 -13.12 4.09 34.29
C LEU A 99 -12.22 5.06 33.49
N ALA A 100 -11.82 6.19 34.08
CA ALA A 100 -10.94 7.15 33.43
C ALA A 100 -9.58 6.53 33.05
N VAL A 101 -8.96 5.76 33.96
CA VAL A 101 -7.68 5.09 33.69
C VAL A 101 -7.82 4.04 32.59
N LEU A 102 -8.88 3.24 32.61
CA LEU A 102 -9.12 2.22 31.57
C LEU A 102 -9.32 2.85 30.19
N LEU A 103 -10.13 3.92 30.11
CA LEU A 103 -10.36 4.65 28.85
C LEU A 103 -9.07 5.29 28.34
N PHE A 104 -8.29 5.90 29.23
CA PHE A 104 -7.00 6.49 28.87
C PHE A 104 -6.01 5.44 28.36
N ALA A 105 -5.83 4.34 29.09
CA ALA A 105 -4.94 3.26 28.71
C ALA A 105 -5.37 2.59 27.40
N GLY A 106 -6.68 2.36 27.21
CA GLY A 106 -7.25 1.84 25.97
C GLY A 106 -6.97 2.77 24.78
N THR A 107 -7.13 4.08 24.97
CA THR A 107 -6.81 5.09 23.94
C THR A 107 -5.33 5.03 23.54
N LEU A 108 -4.42 4.96 24.52
CA LEU A 108 -2.98 4.82 24.24
C LEU A 108 -2.66 3.52 23.50
N TRP A 109 -3.34 2.42 23.82
CA TRP A 109 -3.18 1.15 23.14
C TRP A 109 -3.55 1.24 21.66
N VAL A 110 -4.72 1.83 21.34
CA VAL A 110 -5.18 2.06 19.96
C VAL A 110 -4.18 2.89 19.17
N ILE A 111 -3.77 4.05 19.72
CA ILE A 111 -2.81 4.95 19.06
C ILE A 111 -1.48 4.25 18.80
N ARG A 112 -1.01 3.44 19.76
CA ARG A 112 0.22 2.66 19.60
C ARG A 112 0.08 1.58 18.53
N GLY A 113 -1.09 0.96 18.40
CA GLY A 113 -1.43 0.04 17.30
C GLY A 113 -1.33 0.73 15.94
N GLU A 114 -2.02 1.85 15.76
CA GLU A 114 -2.01 2.62 14.50
C GLU A 114 -0.60 3.19 14.19
N SER A 115 0.16 3.58 15.21
CA SER A 115 1.56 3.97 15.07
C SER A 115 2.42 2.83 14.53
N ARG A 116 2.25 1.61 15.03
CA ARG A 116 3.00 0.43 14.58
C ARG A 116 2.64 0.08 13.15
N GLU A 117 1.35 0.07 12.81
CA GLU A 117 0.89 -0.18 11.44
C GLU A 117 1.50 0.81 10.44
N ARG A 118 1.46 2.11 10.77
CA ARG A 118 2.13 3.13 9.93
C ARG A 118 3.62 2.92 9.80
N ALA A 119 4.29 2.50 10.88
CA ALA A 119 5.71 2.19 10.83
C ALA A 119 5.98 1.02 9.87
N THR A 120 5.16 -0.03 9.91
CA THR A 120 5.23 -1.16 8.98
C THR A 120 5.02 -0.71 7.53
N VAL A 121 3.99 0.08 7.24
CA VAL A 121 3.72 0.62 5.90
C VAL A 121 4.84 1.53 5.41
N THR A 122 5.39 2.37 6.29
CA THR A 122 6.53 3.25 5.96
C THR A 122 7.78 2.43 5.64
N ALA A 123 8.07 1.40 6.42
CA ALA A 123 9.23 0.53 6.24
C ALA A 123 9.13 -0.36 4.98
N GLY A 124 7.93 -0.83 4.64
CA GLY A 124 7.67 -1.62 3.43
C GLY A 124 7.51 -0.77 2.16
N GLY A 125 7.18 0.51 2.29
CA GLY A 125 6.83 1.42 1.20
C GLY A 125 7.83 1.46 0.04
N PRO A 126 9.14 1.59 0.27
CA PRO A 126 10.14 1.59 -0.82
C PRO A 126 10.19 0.26 -1.59
N ARG A 127 10.08 -0.87 -0.89
CA ARG A 127 10.05 -2.20 -1.53
C ARG A 127 8.79 -2.39 -2.36
N ALA A 128 7.64 -2.01 -1.80
CA ALA A 128 6.37 -2.04 -2.53
C ALA A 128 6.42 -1.17 -3.78
N GLU A 129 6.93 0.06 -3.67
CA GLU A 129 7.06 1.00 -4.79
C GLU A 129 7.95 0.47 -5.90
N ALA A 130 9.09 -0.12 -5.56
CA ALA A 130 10.04 -0.69 -6.52
C ALA A 130 9.43 -1.82 -7.36
N LEU A 131 8.52 -2.60 -6.78
CA LEU A 131 7.79 -3.66 -7.47
C LEU A 131 6.57 -3.13 -8.22
N TRP A 132 5.88 -2.14 -7.64
CA TRP A 132 4.59 -1.66 -8.12
C TRP A 132 4.73 -0.74 -9.34
N ARG A 133 5.69 0.19 -9.29
CA ARG A 133 5.87 1.24 -10.31
C ARG A 133 6.22 0.73 -11.72
N PRO A 134 7.11 -0.27 -11.90
CA PRO A 134 7.46 -0.74 -13.26
C PRO A 134 6.46 -1.75 -13.83
N ALA A 135 5.47 -2.18 -13.06
CA ALA A 135 4.46 -3.14 -13.53
C ALA A 135 3.47 -2.47 -14.50
N HIS A 136 2.91 -3.27 -15.40
CA HIS A 136 1.93 -2.85 -16.39
C HIS A 136 0.64 -3.65 -16.26
N HIS A 137 -0.51 -2.98 -16.34
CA HIS A 137 -1.83 -3.58 -16.40
C HIS A 137 -2.33 -3.60 -17.84
N CYS A 138 -2.90 -4.74 -18.25
CA CYS A 138 -3.59 -4.89 -19.52
C CYS A 138 -5.10 -4.92 -19.29
N ALA A 139 -5.80 -3.87 -19.71
CA ALA A 139 -7.26 -3.77 -19.60
C ALA A 139 -8.01 -4.81 -20.45
N SER A 140 -7.40 -5.32 -21.52
CA SER A 140 -8.04 -6.29 -22.42
C SER A 140 -8.16 -7.70 -21.81
N CYS A 141 -7.30 -8.08 -20.86
CA CYS A 141 -7.32 -9.42 -20.25
C CYS A 141 -7.12 -9.42 -18.73
N ASP A 142 -7.16 -8.25 -18.10
CA ASP A 142 -6.99 -8.01 -16.65
C ASP A 142 -5.69 -8.61 -16.05
N SER A 143 -4.63 -8.68 -16.86
CA SER A 143 -3.33 -9.18 -16.40
C SER A 143 -2.39 -8.05 -16.00
N VAL A 144 -1.58 -8.30 -14.97
CA VAL A 144 -0.46 -7.46 -14.57
C VAL A 144 0.85 -8.15 -14.94
N PHE A 145 1.82 -7.45 -15.51
CA PHE A 145 3.08 -8.04 -15.92
C PHE A 145 4.24 -7.03 -15.89
N TYR A 146 5.46 -7.54 -15.99
CA TYR A 146 6.66 -6.72 -16.18
C TYR A 146 7.14 -6.85 -17.64
N PRO A 147 7.32 -5.75 -18.39
CA PRO A 147 7.71 -5.81 -19.80
C PRO A 147 9.02 -6.56 -20.08
N GLY A 148 9.93 -6.60 -19.10
CA GLY A 148 11.18 -7.35 -19.17
C GLY A 148 11.16 -8.73 -18.48
N GLY A 149 10.00 -9.18 -18.00
CA GLY A 149 9.89 -10.44 -17.24
C GLY A 149 10.61 -10.46 -15.88
N SER A 150 11.02 -9.29 -15.39
CA SER A 150 11.70 -9.10 -14.11
C SER A 150 11.02 -7.98 -13.31
N PRO A 151 10.80 -8.15 -12.00
CA PRO A 151 11.26 -9.26 -11.15
C PRO A 151 10.40 -10.54 -11.23
N TRP A 152 9.26 -10.51 -11.92
CA TRP A 152 8.37 -11.67 -12.06
C TRP A 152 8.24 -12.12 -13.52
N PRO A 153 8.44 -13.42 -13.83
CA PRO A 153 8.28 -13.94 -15.17
C PRO A 153 6.80 -14.12 -15.52
N GLY A 154 6.35 -13.45 -16.57
CA GLY A 154 5.02 -13.64 -17.13
C GLY A 154 3.89 -12.87 -16.41
N PRO A 155 2.65 -13.07 -16.89
CA PRO A 155 1.49 -12.34 -16.40
C PRO A 155 0.95 -12.91 -15.07
N LEU A 156 0.52 -12.01 -14.20
CA LEU A 156 -0.20 -12.25 -12.96
C LEU A 156 -1.64 -11.72 -13.09
N THR A 157 -2.56 -12.22 -12.26
CA THR A 157 -3.81 -11.50 -12.00
C THR A 157 -3.55 -10.31 -11.07
N ALA A 158 -4.48 -9.35 -10.98
CA ALA A 158 -4.38 -8.24 -10.04
C ALA A 158 -4.18 -8.72 -8.59
N ASP A 159 -4.96 -9.73 -8.15
CA ASP A 159 -4.86 -10.26 -6.79
C ASP A 159 -3.52 -10.98 -6.53
N GLN A 160 -3.01 -11.73 -7.52
CA GLN A 160 -1.67 -12.34 -7.42
C GLN A 160 -0.59 -11.28 -7.35
N PHE A 161 -0.69 -10.23 -8.16
CA PHE A 161 0.23 -9.11 -8.13
C PHE A 161 0.21 -8.39 -6.77
N GLN A 162 -0.97 -8.11 -6.23
CA GLN A 162 -1.11 -7.52 -4.90
C GLN A 162 -0.48 -8.40 -3.83
N LYS A 163 -0.77 -9.72 -3.84
CA LYS A 163 -0.17 -10.68 -2.90
C LYS A 163 1.35 -10.67 -3.00
N TYR A 164 1.89 -10.65 -4.21
CA TYR A 164 3.32 -10.60 -4.44
C TYR A 164 3.95 -9.33 -3.86
N VAL A 165 3.42 -8.15 -4.22
CA VAL A 165 3.91 -6.85 -3.73
C VAL A 165 3.84 -6.78 -2.20
N TRP A 166 2.72 -7.19 -1.61
CA TRP A 166 2.52 -7.13 -0.15
C TRP A 166 3.39 -8.12 0.60
N THR A 167 3.62 -9.32 0.05
CA THR A 167 4.56 -10.30 0.62
C THR A 167 5.97 -9.72 0.67
N GLU A 168 6.46 -9.20 -0.46
CA GLU A 168 7.83 -8.67 -0.54
C GLU A 168 8.01 -7.37 0.28
N ALA A 169 6.94 -6.60 0.45
CA ALA A 169 6.95 -5.39 1.27
C ALA A 169 6.83 -5.67 2.78
N GLY A 170 6.47 -6.88 3.20
CA GLY A 170 6.31 -7.26 4.61
C GLY A 170 4.92 -6.96 5.18
N PHE A 171 3.88 -6.94 4.35
CA PHE A 171 2.49 -6.62 4.73
C PHE A 171 1.62 -7.85 4.96
N GLN A 172 2.20 -9.04 5.19
CA GLN A 172 1.47 -10.31 5.32
C GLN A 172 0.39 -10.26 6.40
N GLN A 173 0.65 -9.57 7.51
CA GLN A 173 -0.30 -9.45 8.62
C GLN A 173 -1.55 -8.62 8.27
N HIS A 174 -1.52 -7.88 7.16
CA HIS A 174 -2.62 -7.05 6.68
C HIS A 174 -3.40 -7.69 5.53
N MET A 175 -3.01 -8.90 5.10
CA MET A 175 -3.73 -9.62 4.04
C MET A 175 -5.07 -10.15 4.57
N ASP A 176 -6.13 -9.95 3.80
CA ASP A 176 -7.41 -10.60 4.07
C ASP A 176 -7.36 -12.09 3.68
N ALA A 177 -8.41 -12.84 4.03
CA ALA A 177 -8.48 -14.28 3.72
C ALA A 177 -8.37 -14.54 2.21
N ARG A 178 -9.03 -13.71 1.38
CA ARG A 178 -8.98 -13.80 -0.08
C ARG A 178 -7.53 -13.74 -0.57
N LEU A 179 -6.78 -12.71 -0.17
CA LEU A 179 -5.41 -12.52 -0.63
C LEU A 179 -4.45 -13.58 -0.05
N THR A 180 -4.75 -14.08 1.15
CA THR A 180 -3.97 -15.16 1.77
C THR A 180 -4.12 -16.48 1.01
N GLU A 181 -5.32 -16.78 0.51
CA GLU A 181 -5.61 -18.02 -0.25
C GLU A 181 -5.15 -17.98 -1.72
N VAL A 182 -4.93 -16.80 -2.29
CA VAL A 182 -4.48 -16.66 -3.69
C VAL A 182 -3.12 -17.33 -3.91
N GLU A 183 -3.06 -18.36 -4.74
CA GLU A 183 -1.79 -19.02 -5.06
C GLU A 183 -0.98 -18.18 -6.06
N LEU A 184 0.29 -17.93 -5.74
CA LEU A 184 1.23 -17.32 -6.67
C LEU A 184 1.79 -18.41 -7.59
N PRO A 185 1.87 -18.16 -8.91
CA PRO A 185 2.51 -19.11 -9.80
C PRO A 185 3.98 -19.32 -9.40
N PRO A 186 4.62 -20.42 -9.79
CA PRO A 186 6.03 -20.64 -9.51
C PRO A 186 6.88 -19.51 -10.09
N ARG A 187 7.78 -18.94 -9.28
CA ARG A 187 8.89 -18.15 -9.83
C ARG A 187 9.81 -19.12 -10.55
N THR A 188 9.78 -19.14 -11.87
CA THR A 188 10.87 -19.79 -12.61
C THR A 188 12.17 -19.12 -12.15
N PRO A 189 13.17 -19.85 -11.62
CA PRO A 189 14.37 -19.22 -11.11
C PRO A 189 15.00 -18.35 -12.21
N ALA A 190 15.34 -17.11 -11.87
CA ALA A 190 16.14 -16.26 -12.74
C ALA A 190 17.40 -17.05 -13.11
N ASP A 191 17.69 -17.14 -14.41
CA ASP A 191 18.84 -17.87 -14.93
C ASP A 191 20.11 -17.41 -14.18
N PRO A 192 20.86 -18.30 -13.51
CA PRO A 192 22.04 -17.93 -12.75
C PRO A 192 23.21 -17.42 -13.62
N ARG A 193 23.05 -17.30 -14.95
CA ARG A 193 24.05 -16.75 -15.87
C ARG A 193 24.03 -15.21 -15.91
N GLY A 194 24.44 -14.61 -14.81
CA GLY A 194 24.71 -13.17 -14.69
C GLY A 194 26.11 -12.85 -14.17
N THR A 195 27.04 -13.79 -14.19
CA THR A 195 28.46 -13.55 -13.94
C THR A 195 29.25 -14.27 -15.02
N HIS A 196 29.81 -13.52 -15.99
CA HIS A 196 31.13 -13.72 -16.61
C HIS A 196 31.28 -12.93 -17.93
N GLY A 197 32.37 -12.15 -18.04
CA GLY A 197 32.89 -11.52 -19.26
C GLY A 197 32.46 -10.06 -19.40
N HIS A 198 33.33 -9.05 -19.57
CA HIS A 198 34.62 -8.97 -20.26
C HIS A 198 35.51 -7.93 -19.54
N ALA A 199 36.77 -8.25 -19.23
CA ALA A 199 37.99 -8.00 -20.02
C ALA A 199 38.32 -6.51 -20.15
#